data_AF-A0A183GUF1-F1
#
_entry.id   AF-A0A183GUF1-F1
#
_cell.length_a   1.000
_cell.length_b   1.000
_cell.length_c   1.000
_cell.angle_alpha   90.00
_cell.angle_beta   90.00
_cell.angle_gamma   90.00
#
_symmetry.space_group_name_H-M   'P 1'
#
loop_
_entity.id
_entity.type
_entity.pdbx_description
1 polymer ?
#
loop_
_entity_poly.entity_id
_entity_poly.type
_entity_poly.pdbx_seq_one_letter_code
_entity_poly.pdbx_strand_id
1 'polypeptide(L)'
;MKGAKSSHVKVRPCSYTSDDLLSRMRCVNYVDEEHVAFDAWRDINDPQPFLCDFVHTECTSRKRTISYVHMQIAEQTTKSINAAIHPHVHIILVDSVASSQAIRALPRTVNFLNNAMEAVQFRKLNKVGANSRPNGFVMLFGKTTEPVVKELVNEEPIPADWTYSTYCRKYLDESVYMPVQYRNLGYKLSFTYAL
;
A
#
# COMPACT_ATOMS: atom_id res chain seq x y z
N MET A 1 -21.26 23.88 13.16
CA MET A 1 -19.93 23.33 13.50
C MET A 1 -20.09 22.36 14.67
N LYS A 2 -20.20 21.05 14.40
CA LYS A 2 -20.19 20.01 15.43
C LYS A 2 -18.90 19.22 15.24
N GLY A 3 -18.09 19.14 16.30
CA GLY A 3 -16.79 18.49 16.30
C GLY A 3 -16.91 17.03 15.88
N ALA A 4 -16.15 16.65 14.87
CA ALA A 4 -15.96 15.26 14.50
C ALA A 4 -15.20 14.58 15.64
N LYS A 5 -15.91 13.73 16.40
CA LYS A 5 -15.29 12.81 17.35
C LYS A 5 -14.34 11.91 16.56
N SER A 6 -13.06 11.91 16.93
CA SER A 6 -12.09 10.93 16.47
C SER A 6 -12.63 9.54 16.77
N SER A 7 -13.07 8.85 15.72
CA SER A 7 -13.46 7.46 15.81
C SER A 7 -12.18 6.65 15.84
N HIS A 8 -11.64 6.43 17.04
CA HIS A 8 -10.66 5.37 17.26
C HIS A 8 -11.19 4.10 16.60
N VAL A 9 -10.45 3.60 15.61
CA VAL A 9 -10.77 2.34 14.95
C VAL A 9 -10.60 1.27 16.00
N LYS A 10 -11.71 0.88 16.64
CA LYS A 10 -11.79 -0.30 17.46
C LYS A 10 -11.66 -1.46 16.49
N VAL A 11 -10.42 -1.92 16.29
CA VAL A 11 -10.12 -3.15 15.53
C VAL A 11 -11.06 -4.20 16.12
N ARG A 12 -11.99 -4.71 15.31
CA ARG A 12 -12.94 -5.71 15.81
C ARG A 12 -12.08 -6.87 16.32
N PRO A 13 -12.23 -7.26 17.61
CA PRO A 13 -11.59 -8.46 18.12
C PRO A 13 -11.98 -9.62 17.21
N CYS A 14 -11.13 -10.64 17.12
CA CYS A 14 -11.43 -11.96 16.61
C CYS A 14 -12.95 -12.24 16.63
N SER A 15 -13.54 -12.61 15.49
CA SER A 15 -14.99 -12.74 15.24
C SER A 15 -15.73 -13.79 16.12
N TYR A 16 -15.19 -14.15 17.28
CA TYR A 16 -15.75 -15.09 18.23
C TYR A 16 -15.97 -14.42 19.58
N THR A 17 -17.23 -14.10 19.86
CA THR A 17 -17.77 -13.76 21.17
C THR A 17 -17.87 -15.03 22.03
N SER A 18 -16.74 -15.51 22.56
CA SER A 18 -16.78 -16.50 23.65
C SER A 18 -15.81 -16.08 24.75
N ASP A 19 -16.31 -16.01 25.98
CA ASP A 19 -15.61 -15.58 27.21
C ASP A 19 -14.36 -16.41 27.60
N ASP A 20 -13.97 -17.39 26.77
CA ASP A 20 -12.91 -18.39 27.02
C ASP A 20 -11.70 -18.24 26.06
N LEU A 21 -11.59 -17.12 25.35
CA LEU A 21 -10.51 -16.84 24.39
C LEU A 21 -9.43 -15.96 25.01
N LEU A 22 -8.21 -16.49 25.13
CA LEU A 22 -7.04 -15.68 25.49
C LEU A 22 -6.58 -14.95 24.23
N SER A 23 -6.83 -13.65 24.16
CA SER A 23 -6.52 -12.81 23.01
C SER A 23 -5.43 -11.80 23.33
N ARG A 24 -4.35 -11.82 22.56
CA ARG A 24 -3.20 -10.92 22.70
C ARG A 24 -2.88 -10.23 21.39
N MET A 25 -2.35 -9.02 21.48
CA MET A 25 -2.02 -8.17 20.34
C MET A 25 -0.61 -7.59 20.50
N ARG A 26 0.11 -7.39 19.40
CA ARG A 26 1.42 -6.70 19.38
C ARG A 26 1.62 -5.93 18.08
N CYS A 27 2.48 -4.92 18.11
CA CYS A 27 2.92 -4.23 16.91
C CYS A 27 3.92 -5.07 16.11
N VAL A 28 3.82 -4.97 14.80
CA VAL A 28 4.81 -5.46 13.85
C VAL A 28 5.45 -4.25 13.18
N ASN A 29 6.73 -4.06 13.44
CA ASN A 29 7.49 -2.92 12.96
C ASN A 29 8.41 -3.38 11.82
N TYR A 30 8.34 -2.68 10.70
CA TYR A 30 9.24 -2.93 9.58
C TYR A 30 10.67 -2.50 9.95
N VAL A 31 11.66 -3.36 9.67
CA VAL A 31 13.07 -3.04 9.85
C VAL A 31 13.74 -2.94 8.48
N ASP A 32 13.65 -4.00 7.68
CA ASP A 32 14.15 -4.07 6.31
C ASP A 32 13.35 -5.12 5.49
N GLU A 33 13.77 -5.42 4.27
CA GLU A 33 13.06 -6.36 3.39
C GLU A 33 13.02 -7.82 3.89
N GLU A 34 13.96 -8.22 4.74
CA GLU A 34 14.07 -9.59 5.25
C GLU A 34 13.64 -9.71 6.72
N HIS A 35 13.62 -8.59 7.45
CA HIS A 35 13.41 -8.57 8.90
C HIS A 35 12.24 -7.67 9.33
N VAL A 36 11.47 -8.20 10.28
CA VAL A 36 10.43 -7.46 11.01
C VAL A 36 10.68 -7.59 12.51
N ALA A 37 10.52 -6.48 13.22
CA ALA A 37 10.60 -6.43 14.67
C ALA A 37 9.20 -6.59 15.28
N PHE A 38 9.11 -7.35 16.37
CA PHE A 38 7.85 -7.56 17.09
C PHE A 38 7.95 -6.98 18.49
N ASP A 39 6.94 -6.19 18.86
CA ASP A 39 6.82 -5.70 20.22
C ASP A 39 6.33 -6.80 21.16
N ALA A 40 6.39 -6.52 22.47
CA ALA A 40 5.84 -7.41 23.49
C ALA A 40 4.32 -7.59 23.29
N TRP A 41 3.85 -8.80 23.57
CA TRP A 41 2.42 -9.10 23.58
C TRP A 41 1.72 -8.30 24.68
N ARG A 42 0.63 -7.63 24.32
CA ARG A 42 -0.28 -6.95 25.25
C ARG A 42 -1.67 -7.57 25.16
N ASP A 43 -2.43 -7.49 26.24
CA ASP A 43 -3.81 -7.97 26.28
C ASP A 43 -4.70 -7.08 25.38
N ILE A 44 -5.71 -7.68 24.74
CA ILE A 44 -6.67 -6.92 23.93
C ILE A 44 -7.48 -5.90 24.74
N ASN A 45 -7.59 -6.11 26.06
CA ASN A 45 -8.28 -5.22 26.99
C ASN A 45 -7.39 -4.11 27.55
N ASP A 46 -6.12 -4.04 27.13
CA ASP A 46 -5.23 -2.94 27.51
C ASP A 46 -5.84 -1.61 27.01
N PRO A 47 -6.03 -0.62 27.91
CA PRO A 47 -6.60 0.67 27.54
C PRO A 47 -5.70 1.48 26.60
N GLN A 48 -4.41 1.15 26.48
CA GLN A 48 -3.48 1.92 25.66
C GLN A 48 -3.60 1.55 24.16
N PRO A 49 -3.83 2.54 23.27
CA PRO A 49 -3.95 2.27 21.84
C PRO A 49 -2.63 1.75 21.25
N PHE A 50 -2.75 0.90 20.22
CA PHE A 50 -1.61 0.53 19.38
C PHE A 50 -1.37 1.64 18.35
N LEU A 51 -0.19 2.28 18.41
CA LEU A 51 0.22 3.37 17.53
C LEU A 51 1.14 2.87 16.41
N CYS A 52 0.82 1.72 15.83
CA CYS A 52 1.56 1.09 14.73
C CYS A 52 0.61 0.68 13.60
N ASP A 53 1.13 0.58 12.38
CA ASP A 53 0.31 0.29 11.21
C ASP A 53 -0.06 -1.19 11.08
N PHE A 54 0.80 -2.09 11.57
CA PHE A 54 0.55 -3.53 11.55
C PHE A 54 0.39 -4.05 12.97
N VAL A 55 -0.78 -4.59 13.27
CA VAL A 55 -1.12 -5.21 14.55
C VAL A 55 -1.30 -6.70 14.34
N HIS A 56 -0.40 -7.48 14.92
CA HIS A 56 -0.54 -8.93 14.97
C HIS A 56 -1.42 -9.29 16.17
N THR A 57 -2.51 -9.98 15.89
CA THR A 57 -3.46 -10.49 16.88
C THR A 57 -3.36 -12.00 16.93
N GLU A 58 -3.31 -12.56 18.13
CA GLU A 58 -3.34 -13.99 18.36
C GLU A 58 -4.42 -14.33 19.38
N CYS A 59 -5.24 -15.31 19.02
CA CYS A 59 -6.41 -15.75 19.75
C CYS A 59 -6.30 -17.25 20.00
N THR A 60 -6.09 -17.65 21.26
CA THR A 60 -5.96 -19.05 21.65
C THR A 60 -7.23 -19.53 22.33
N SER A 61 -7.82 -20.60 21.80
CA SER A 61 -8.96 -21.31 22.37
C SER A 61 -8.64 -22.79 22.50
N ARG A 62 -8.49 -23.29 23.74
CA ARG A 62 -8.26 -24.68 24.21
C ARG A 62 -7.25 -25.56 23.44
N LYS A 63 -7.39 -25.73 22.12
CA LYS A 63 -6.50 -26.50 21.22
C LYS A 63 -6.18 -25.82 19.88
N ARG A 64 -6.68 -24.61 19.63
CA ARG A 64 -6.47 -23.88 18.38
C ARG A 64 -5.97 -22.48 18.69
N THR A 65 -4.89 -22.11 18.03
CA THR A 65 -4.38 -20.75 18.00
C THR A 65 -4.67 -20.20 16.61
N ILE A 66 -5.37 -19.08 16.56
CA ILE A 66 -5.64 -18.36 15.33
C ILE A 66 -4.88 -17.05 15.41
N SER A 67 -4.07 -16.76 14.40
CA SER A 67 -3.33 -15.52 14.29
C SER A 67 -3.71 -14.77 13.02
N TYR A 68 -3.80 -13.45 13.12
CA TYR A 68 -4.05 -12.55 12.01
C TYR A 68 -3.16 -11.32 12.14
N VAL A 69 -2.75 -10.77 10.99
CA VAL A 69 -2.14 -9.45 10.94
C VAL A 69 -3.19 -8.49 10.40
N HIS A 70 -3.56 -7.53 11.24
CA HIS A 70 -4.46 -6.45 10.88
C HIS A 70 -3.64 -5.22 10.53
N MET A 71 -4.06 -4.55 9.47
CA MET A 71 -3.52 -3.25 9.13
C MET A 71 -4.46 -2.15 9.61
N GLN A 72 -3.88 -1.10 10.15
CA GLN A 72 -4.56 0.14 10.52
C GLN A 72 -3.66 1.31 10.15
N ILE A 73 -4.23 2.52 10.16
CA ILE A 73 -3.44 3.72 9.95
C ILE A 73 -3.30 4.42 11.30
N ALA A 74 -2.22 4.14 12.02
CA ALA A 74 -1.98 4.80 13.30
C ALA A 74 -1.81 6.30 13.07
N GLU A 75 -2.56 7.13 13.79
CA GLU A 75 -2.37 8.58 13.74
C GLU A 75 -1.06 8.93 14.43
N GLN A 76 -0.06 9.27 13.62
CA GLN A 76 1.16 9.90 14.10
C GLN A 76 0.94 11.41 14.16
N THR A 77 1.60 12.08 15.11
CA THR A 77 1.68 13.54 15.21
C THR A 77 2.53 14.12 14.08
N THR A 78 2.11 13.94 12.84
CA THR A 78 2.69 14.66 11.70
C THR A 78 2.01 16.01 11.52
N LYS A 79 2.73 16.96 10.92
CA LYS A 79 2.19 18.27 10.58
C LYS A 79 0.96 18.07 9.68
N SER A 80 -0.21 18.44 10.18
CA SER A 80 -1.44 18.42 9.40
C SER A 80 -1.30 19.39 8.22
N ILE A 81 -1.34 18.86 7.01
CA ILE A 81 -1.37 19.66 5.79
C ILE A 81 -2.81 20.08 5.50
N ASN A 82 -2.99 21.28 4.97
CA ASN A 82 -4.32 21.76 4.61
C ASN A 82 -4.82 21.01 3.37
N ALA A 83 -5.85 20.19 3.55
CA ALA A 83 -6.46 19.38 2.49
C ALA A 83 -7.08 20.21 1.35
N ALA A 84 -7.38 21.50 1.57
CA ALA A 84 -7.90 22.38 0.53
C ALA A 84 -6.84 22.71 -0.54
N ILE A 85 -5.56 22.71 -0.15
CA ILE A 85 -4.42 22.95 -1.06
C ILE A 85 -3.79 21.62 -1.50
N HIS A 86 -3.86 20.60 -0.64
CA HIS A 86 -3.21 19.31 -0.83
C HIS A 86 -4.25 18.19 -0.88
N PRO A 87 -4.69 17.76 -2.08
CA PRO A 87 -5.75 16.76 -2.20
C PRO A 87 -5.28 15.39 -1.73
N HIS A 88 -6.22 14.56 -1.26
CA HIS A 88 -5.93 13.16 -0.98
C HIS A 88 -5.64 12.40 -2.28
N VAL A 89 -4.54 11.65 -2.29
CA VAL A 89 -4.11 10.85 -3.42
C VAL A 89 -4.32 9.38 -3.10
N HIS A 90 -5.09 8.69 -3.96
CA HIS A 90 -5.32 7.26 -3.87
C HIS A 90 -4.79 6.58 -5.13
N ILE A 91 -3.93 5.59 -4.93
CA ILE A 91 -3.35 4.78 -6.01
C ILE A 91 -3.87 3.36 -5.83
N ILE A 92 -4.60 2.87 -6.83
CA ILE A 92 -5.09 1.49 -6.86
C ILE A 92 -4.33 0.76 -7.96
N LEU A 93 -3.45 -0.15 -7.56
CA LEU A 93 -2.70 -0.99 -8.48
C LEU A 93 -3.42 -2.34 -8.60
N VAL A 94 -3.75 -2.72 -9.83
CA VAL A 94 -4.34 -4.03 -10.14
C VAL A 94 -3.25 -4.84 -10.86
N ASP A 95 -2.70 -5.84 -10.18
CA ASP A 95 -1.65 -6.68 -10.77
C ASP A 95 -2.23 -7.74 -11.72
N SER A 96 -1.45 -8.08 -12.75
CA SER A 96 -1.70 -9.17 -13.70
C SER A 96 -2.98 -9.05 -14.54
N VAL A 97 -3.51 -7.83 -14.71
CA VAL A 97 -4.71 -7.58 -15.52
C VAL A 97 -4.37 -6.65 -16.70
N ALA A 98 -4.68 -7.11 -17.92
CA ALA A 98 -4.61 -6.26 -19.11
C ALA A 98 -5.83 -5.32 -19.20
N SER A 99 -5.70 -4.16 -19.85
CA SER A 99 -6.80 -3.20 -20.02
C SER A 99 -8.07 -3.83 -20.61
N SER A 100 -7.92 -4.72 -21.60
CA SER A 100 -9.04 -5.44 -22.22
C SER A 100 -9.72 -6.43 -21.26
N GLN A 101 -8.96 -7.04 -20.34
CA GLN A 101 -9.49 -7.93 -19.32
C GLN A 101 -10.24 -7.12 -18.25
N ALA A 102 -9.67 -6.01 -17.78
CA ALA A 102 -10.32 -5.13 -16.82
C ALA A 102 -11.67 -4.61 -17.33
N ILE A 103 -11.73 -4.17 -18.59
CA ILE A 103 -12.97 -3.67 -19.21
C ILE A 103 -14.06 -4.77 -19.25
N ARG A 104 -13.69 -6.01 -19.56
CA ARG A 104 -14.65 -7.12 -19.65
C ARG A 104 -15.04 -7.69 -18.28
N ALA A 105 -14.09 -7.78 -17.34
CA ALA A 105 -14.30 -8.40 -16.03
C ALA A 105 -14.93 -7.44 -15.01
N LEU A 106 -14.66 -6.13 -15.13
CA LEU A 106 -15.12 -5.11 -14.19
C LEU A 106 -15.96 -4.01 -14.87
N PRO A 107 -16.99 -4.36 -15.67
CA PRO A 107 -17.73 -3.38 -16.47
C PRO A 107 -18.47 -2.36 -15.60
N ARG A 108 -18.98 -2.78 -14.43
CA ARG A 108 -19.64 -1.88 -13.47
C ARG A 108 -18.67 -0.86 -12.90
N THR A 109 -17.46 -1.29 -12.51
CA THR A 109 -16.41 -0.42 -11.98
C THR A 109 -15.96 0.59 -13.02
N VAL A 110 -15.65 0.14 -14.25
CA VAL A 110 -15.23 1.02 -15.34
C VAL A 110 -16.31 2.04 -15.67
N ASN A 111 -17.58 1.63 -15.72
CA ASN A 111 -18.71 2.53 -15.95
C ASN A 111 -18.85 3.57 -14.83
N PHE A 112 -18.70 3.16 -13.57
CA PHE A 112 -18.75 4.06 -12.42
C PHE A 112 -17.60 5.09 -12.45
N LEU A 113 -16.37 4.62 -12.69
CA LEU A 113 -15.20 5.49 -12.80
C LEU A 113 -15.40 6.57 -13.87
N ASN A 114 -15.81 6.16 -15.09
CA ASN A 114 -15.92 7.09 -16.21
C ASN A 114 -17.12 8.03 -16.11
N ASN A 115 -18.30 7.53 -15.69
CA ASN A 115 -19.55 8.30 -15.77
C ASN A 115 -19.96 8.97 -14.46
N ALA A 116 -19.58 8.42 -13.30
CA ALA A 116 -19.94 8.99 -12.00
C ALA A 116 -18.80 9.79 -11.38
N MET A 117 -17.55 9.39 -11.62
CA MET A 117 -16.36 10.09 -11.11
C MET A 117 -15.60 10.85 -12.20
N GLU A 118 -16.14 10.89 -13.42
CA GLU A 118 -15.56 11.64 -14.56
C GLU A 118 -14.09 11.28 -14.81
N ALA A 119 -13.72 10.01 -14.60
CA ALA A 119 -12.35 9.56 -14.75
C ALA A 119 -11.88 9.64 -16.21
N VAL A 120 -10.63 10.09 -16.41
CA VAL A 120 -10.00 10.12 -17.72
C VAL A 120 -9.32 8.79 -18.00
N GLN A 121 -9.81 8.07 -19.02
CA GLN A 121 -9.20 6.82 -19.44
C GLN A 121 -8.06 7.05 -20.44
N PHE A 122 -6.84 6.70 -20.05
CA PHE A 122 -5.69 6.67 -20.97
C PHE A 122 -5.72 5.43 -21.85
N ARG A 123 -6.30 5.56 -23.04
CA ARG A 123 -6.23 4.51 -24.06
C ARG A 123 -4.81 4.46 -24.62
N LYS A 124 -4.24 3.25 -24.72
CA LYS A 124 -2.87 2.97 -25.20
C LYS A 124 -1.75 3.32 -24.20
N LEU A 125 -2.05 3.35 -22.91
CA LEU A 125 -1.00 3.31 -21.89
C LEU A 125 -0.41 1.89 -21.85
N ASN A 126 0.87 1.78 -22.20
CA ASN A 126 1.58 0.51 -22.24
C ASN A 126 2.38 0.28 -20.96
N LYS A 127 2.56 -1.00 -20.61
CA LYS A 127 3.51 -1.42 -19.58
C LYS A 127 4.94 -1.24 -20.09
N VAL A 128 5.87 -0.91 -19.19
CA VAL A 128 7.29 -0.76 -19.50
C VAL A 128 7.97 -2.12 -19.64
N GLY A 129 7.65 -3.05 -18.72
CA GLY A 129 8.28 -4.36 -18.66
C GLY A 129 7.28 -5.51 -18.53
N ALA A 130 7.77 -6.74 -18.68
CA ALA A 130 6.92 -7.93 -18.65
C ALA A 130 6.31 -8.19 -17.26
N ASN A 131 7.10 -7.98 -16.20
CA ASN A 131 6.81 -8.33 -14.81
C ASN A 131 6.33 -7.13 -13.97
N SER A 132 5.81 -7.37 -12.76
CA SER A 132 5.34 -6.31 -11.86
C SER A 132 6.46 -5.35 -11.43
N ARG A 133 7.67 -5.88 -11.19
CA ARG A 133 8.84 -5.10 -10.75
C ARG A 133 9.20 -3.92 -11.69
N PRO A 134 9.55 -4.13 -12.98
CA PRO A 134 9.94 -3.02 -13.86
C PRO A 134 8.84 -1.94 -14.00
N ASN A 135 7.57 -2.32 -13.93
CA ASN A 135 6.46 -1.37 -13.96
C ASN A 135 6.34 -0.56 -12.66
N GLY A 136 6.54 -1.20 -11.50
CA GLY A 136 6.58 -0.52 -10.21
C GLY A 136 7.73 0.48 -10.09
N PHE A 137 8.91 0.14 -10.63
CA PHE A 137 10.07 1.02 -10.64
C PHE A 137 9.80 2.32 -11.40
N VAL A 138 9.27 2.24 -12.62
CA VAL A 138 8.95 3.46 -13.38
C VAL A 138 7.86 4.28 -12.70
N MET A 139 6.87 3.62 -12.10
CA MET A 139 5.73 4.28 -11.47
C MET A 139 6.13 5.05 -10.20
N LEU A 140 7.01 4.48 -9.39
CA LEU A 140 7.35 5.04 -8.07
C LEU A 140 8.66 5.84 -8.05
N PHE A 141 9.62 5.47 -8.89
CA PHE A 141 10.93 6.14 -8.99
C PHE A 141 11.08 7.01 -10.25
N GLY A 142 10.21 6.85 -11.25
CA GLY A 142 10.36 7.57 -12.52
C GLY A 142 11.59 7.15 -13.32
N LYS A 143 12.11 5.93 -13.09
CA LYS A 143 13.30 5.38 -13.74
C LYS A 143 13.01 4.02 -14.35
N THR A 144 13.47 3.80 -15.57
CA THR A 144 13.32 2.55 -16.30
C THR A 144 14.44 1.57 -15.94
N THR A 145 14.11 0.31 -15.69
CA THR A 145 15.08 -0.78 -15.42
C THR A 145 15.26 -1.73 -16.60
N GLU A 146 14.37 -1.63 -17.60
CA GLU A 146 14.36 -2.43 -18.82
C GLU A 146 14.25 -1.47 -20.01
N PRO A 147 14.90 -1.77 -21.14
CA PRO A 147 14.82 -0.95 -22.33
C PRO A 147 13.40 -0.99 -22.91
N VAL A 148 12.94 0.14 -23.44
CA VAL A 148 11.64 0.20 -24.13
C VAL A 148 11.87 -0.23 -25.57
N VAL A 149 11.38 -1.43 -25.90
CA VAL A 149 11.44 -2.00 -27.24
C VAL A 149 10.46 -1.27 -28.17
N LYS A 150 10.98 -0.66 -29.23
CA LYS A 150 10.20 0.11 -30.21
C LYS A 150 10.29 -0.42 -31.64
N GLU A 151 10.79 -1.63 -31.81
CA GLU A 151 10.95 -2.27 -33.12
C GLU A 151 9.62 -2.38 -33.89
N LEU A 152 8.50 -2.59 -33.19
CA LEU A 152 7.16 -2.69 -33.78
C LEU A 152 6.66 -1.38 -34.41
N VAL A 153 7.28 -0.24 -34.07
CA VAL A 153 6.97 1.08 -34.65
C VAL A 153 8.12 1.63 -35.50
N ASN A 154 9.12 0.78 -35.84
CA ASN A 154 10.32 1.17 -36.59
C ASN A 154 11.10 2.34 -35.96
N GLU A 155 11.10 2.45 -34.62
CA GLU A 155 11.91 3.44 -33.90
C GLU A 155 13.03 2.76 -33.12
N GLU A 156 14.08 3.52 -32.82
CA GLU A 156 15.19 3.04 -31.99
C GLU A 156 14.72 2.72 -30.56
N PRO A 157 15.22 1.63 -29.95
CA PRO A 157 14.93 1.30 -28.56
C PRO A 157 15.40 2.41 -27.61
N ILE A 158 14.60 2.70 -26.59
CA ILE A 158 15.04 3.60 -25.51
C ILE A 158 15.81 2.77 -24.50
N PRO A 159 17.08 3.11 -24.19
CA PRO A 159 17.87 2.38 -23.21
C PRO A 159 17.28 2.53 -21.80
N ALA A 160 17.53 1.54 -20.94
CA ALA A 160 17.16 1.62 -19.54
C ALA A 160 17.98 2.69 -18.81
N ASP A 161 17.33 3.45 -17.92
CA ASP A 161 18.01 4.43 -17.05
C ASP A 161 18.91 3.74 -16.03
N TRP A 162 18.46 2.60 -15.49
CA TRP A 162 19.16 1.85 -14.46
C TRP A 162 19.55 0.45 -14.92
N THR A 163 20.81 0.12 -14.65
CA THR A 163 21.35 -1.22 -14.84
C THR A 163 21.04 -2.12 -13.65
N TYR A 164 21.15 -3.43 -13.85
CA TYR A 164 20.96 -4.44 -12.79
C TYR A 164 21.77 -4.14 -11.53
N SER A 165 23.03 -3.72 -11.67
CA SER A 165 23.86 -3.37 -10.51
C SER A 165 23.34 -2.16 -9.74
N THR A 166 22.68 -1.21 -10.41
CA THR A 166 22.17 0.01 -9.79
C THR A 166 20.93 -0.28 -8.97
N TYR A 167 19.92 -0.94 -9.55
CA TYR A 167 18.66 -1.13 -8.85
C TYR A 167 18.65 -2.36 -7.92
N CYS A 168 19.55 -3.34 -8.11
CA CYS A 168 19.54 -4.59 -7.35
C CYS A 168 20.66 -4.69 -6.30
N ARG A 169 21.79 -3.98 -6.47
CA ARG A 169 22.97 -4.11 -5.59
C ARG A 169 23.29 -2.86 -4.78
N LYS A 170 22.49 -1.80 -4.92
CA LYS A 170 22.67 -0.56 -4.18
C LYS A 170 21.37 -0.22 -3.45
N TYR A 171 21.52 0.38 -2.27
CA TYR A 171 20.42 1.03 -1.58
C TYR A 171 19.93 2.21 -2.42
N LEU A 172 18.60 2.37 -2.51
CA LEU A 172 17.95 3.40 -3.33
C LEU A 172 17.46 4.59 -2.49
N ASP A 173 17.94 4.71 -1.25
CA ASP A 173 17.49 5.73 -0.30
C ASP A 173 17.79 7.17 -0.78
N GLU A 174 18.85 7.34 -1.57
CA GLU A 174 19.24 8.62 -2.18
C GLU A 174 18.45 8.92 -3.47
N SER A 175 17.69 7.95 -3.99
CA SER A 175 16.90 8.13 -5.21
C SER A 175 15.57 8.82 -4.94
N VAL A 176 15.03 9.50 -5.95
CA VAL A 176 13.70 10.09 -5.87
C VAL A 176 12.67 8.96 -5.80
N TYR A 177 12.05 8.79 -4.64
CA TYR A 177 10.97 7.83 -4.42
C TYR A 177 9.69 8.57 -4.05
N MET A 178 8.66 8.46 -4.91
CA MET A 178 7.43 9.25 -4.82
C MET A 178 6.80 9.23 -3.41
N PRO A 179 6.59 8.08 -2.76
CA PRO A 179 6.01 8.07 -1.41
C PRO A 179 6.84 8.87 -0.40
N VAL A 180 8.16 8.75 -0.38
CA VAL A 180 9.00 9.54 0.54
C VAL A 180 8.85 11.04 0.31
N GLN A 181 8.69 11.48 -0.94
CA GLN A 181 8.42 12.90 -1.24
C GLN A 181 7.09 13.36 -0.63
N TYR A 182 6.01 12.59 -0.80
CA TYR A 182 4.72 12.89 -0.18
C TYR A 182 4.81 12.87 1.36
N ARG A 183 5.52 11.91 1.95
CA ARG A 183 5.75 11.86 3.41
C ARG A 183 6.45 13.13 3.91
N ASN A 184 7.50 13.56 3.22
CA ASN A 184 8.28 14.74 3.60
C ASN A 184 7.47 16.04 3.46
N LEU A 185 6.50 16.07 2.54
CA LEU A 185 5.53 17.17 2.41
C LEU A 185 4.45 17.16 3.51
N GLY A 186 4.40 16.13 4.35
CA GLY A 186 3.45 16.01 5.46
C GLY A 186 2.22 15.15 5.17
N TYR A 187 2.18 14.46 4.03
CA TYR A 187 1.11 13.50 3.75
C TYR A 187 1.23 12.26 4.62
N LYS A 188 0.08 11.73 5.04
CA LYS A 188 -0.02 10.42 5.66
C LYS A 188 -0.07 9.35 4.57
N LEU A 189 0.81 8.36 4.66
CA LEU A 189 0.89 7.27 3.69
C LEU A 189 0.32 5.99 4.30
N SER A 190 -0.33 5.18 3.46
CA SER A 190 -0.76 3.84 3.81
C SER A 190 -0.69 2.96 2.57
N PHE A 191 -0.11 1.78 2.71
CA PHE A 191 -0.04 0.76 1.66
C PHE A 191 -0.90 -0.42 2.07
N THR A 192 -1.91 -0.73 1.26
CA THR A 192 -2.84 -1.84 1.47
C THR A 192 -2.68 -2.84 0.34
N TYR A 193 -2.48 -4.11 0.70
CA TYR A 193 -2.48 -5.22 -0.23
C TYR A 193 -3.75 -6.04 0.02
N ALA A 194 -4.58 -6.18 -1.01
CA ALA A 194 -5.70 -7.10 -1.01
C ALA A 194 -5.27 -8.33 -1.82
N LEU A 195 -5.19 -9.48 -1.16
CA LEU A 195 -4.95 -10.79 -1.78
C LEU A 195 -6.27 -11.41 -2.24
#